data_AF-A0A2N7LGL0-F1
#
_entry.id   AF-A0A2N7LGL0-F1
#
_cell.length_a   1.000
_cell.length_b   1.000
_cell.length_c   1.000
_cell.angle_alpha   90.00
_cell.angle_beta   90.00
_cell.angle_gamma   90.00
#
_symmetry.space_group_name_H-M   'P 1'
#
loop_
_entity.id
_entity.type
_entity.pdbx_description
1 polymer ?
#
loop_
_entity_poly.entity_id
_entity_poly.type
_entity_poly.pdbx_seq_one_letter_code
_entity_poly.pdbx_strand_id
1 'polypeptide(L)'
;MKNMLIGLLCAVFFSGCGGGGGGSDSDSGGGASSGITAKQSVFSVDVNRESRSEYFSVPVDVSIPSSTNSVYFYLLSDKGKDSGVTGVSLDIYLDAGSSVTVYYSLPDYLSSDGYDESLTLYFCYDENCNDIIPGSPFDIQLEVDYAIPQFSKTLDDTYEIERRTDGPLESIKIDVPVENILSENLSFVHFESNSGYSLECSYGDDVNLAECLIPISEFSSLSEQEIENGRNIKILICERRGCDLGVTFDSKSLNIKYRLIEIPTLDVEEIMYWNHTSEAKTTSVYSAFYDALLSYYYSNETNKTTLVITPMDGEPRIFIDLKRKITTGLNKLHVNELNGKIYTHFRTLNSTHILSITPDLLDPQSSRVAARSLSLTNPDYTAITSDSFFATEYQSDSDAVYGSRIDLDSEVEIDTYGPIAAAELSLVSKNNQLFGSLKKNSSSSELTIHKFVDNNILEVDSDNLKITPISEECNDLIEAGEYIFNNCGDRLKLSLNESDEPDVVDSIPKPPWYVEGNSDYLNRELLDVSFLSDESGFYYLESGRSAFSSRLKYYITRVDGSNVITNEYFTPNALLEVYGMFQAKDGSIWLYGIDKYRSGKLAKLKIDI
;
A
#
# COMPACT_ATOMS: atom_id res chain seq x y z
N MET A 1 39.33 52.90 35.12
CA MET A 1 39.56 51.93 36.23
C MET A 1 40.53 50.88 35.66
N LYS A 2 41.86 51.10 35.70
CA LYS A 2 42.84 50.80 36.76
C LYS A 2 42.82 49.34 37.26
N ASN A 3 43.82 48.59 36.79
CA ASN A 3 44.70 47.60 37.43
C ASN A 3 44.03 46.37 38.10
N MET A 4 44.56 45.15 38.05
CA MET A 4 45.93 44.83 38.46
C MET A 4 46.30 43.38 38.06
N LEU A 5 47.51 43.25 37.51
CA LEU A 5 48.26 42.03 37.21
C LEU A 5 49.30 41.86 38.33
N ILE A 6 49.52 40.66 38.88
CA ILE A 6 50.75 40.19 39.55
C ILE A 6 50.67 38.66 39.64
N GLY A 7 51.71 37.98 39.18
CA GLY A 7 51.87 36.53 39.26
C GLY A 7 52.63 36.07 40.50
N LEU A 8 52.81 34.75 40.64
CA LEU A 8 53.95 34.19 41.36
C LEU A 8 54.28 32.76 40.90
N LEU A 9 55.55 32.61 40.56
CA LEU A 9 56.34 31.44 40.25
C LEU A 9 56.67 30.66 41.54
N CYS A 10 56.62 29.32 41.56
CA CYS A 10 57.37 28.52 42.54
C CYS A 10 57.59 27.09 42.04
N ALA A 11 58.82 26.81 41.60
CA ALA A 11 59.39 25.48 41.44
C ALA A 11 60.18 25.13 42.72
N VAL A 12 60.00 23.92 43.26
CA VAL A 12 60.86 23.38 44.34
C VAL A 12 61.30 21.97 43.95
N PHE A 13 62.62 21.86 43.77
CA PHE A 13 63.39 20.62 43.76
C PHE A 13 63.39 19.98 45.15
N PHE A 14 63.25 18.65 45.21
CA PHE A 14 63.78 17.86 46.33
C PHE A 14 64.74 16.80 45.81
N SER A 15 66.00 16.98 46.19
CA SER A 15 67.12 16.06 46.10
C SER A 15 66.98 14.96 47.16
N GLY A 16 66.98 13.68 46.73
CA GLY A 16 67.15 12.52 47.60
C GLY A 16 68.63 12.26 47.88
N CYS A 17 68.98 12.28 49.18
CA CYS A 17 70.29 11.96 49.73
C CYS A 17 70.49 10.43 49.80
N GLY A 18 71.70 9.97 49.51
CA GLY A 18 72.10 8.58 49.64
C GLY A 18 72.39 8.13 51.08
N GLY A 19 72.34 6.82 51.26
CA GLY A 19 72.79 6.01 52.40
C GLY A 19 72.25 4.60 52.13
N GLY A 20 73.03 3.53 51.98
CA GLY A 20 74.26 3.15 52.66
C GLY A 20 73.95 1.84 53.39
N GLY A 21 74.44 0.70 52.89
CA GLY A 21 74.23 -0.60 53.53
C GLY A 21 74.62 -1.78 52.63
N GLY A 22 75.92 -2.06 52.55
CA GLY A 22 76.42 -3.33 52.04
C GLY A 22 76.28 -4.43 53.10
N GLY A 23 75.89 -5.61 52.65
CA GLY A 23 75.92 -6.86 53.41
C GLY A 23 76.09 -8.01 52.41
N SER A 24 77.31 -8.51 52.33
CA SER A 24 77.73 -9.65 51.52
C SER A 24 77.31 -10.98 52.15
N ASP A 25 76.85 -11.87 51.28
CA ASP A 25 76.98 -13.33 51.26
C ASP A 25 76.70 -14.13 52.55
N SER A 26 75.66 -14.95 52.50
CA SER A 26 75.77 -16.38 52.85
C SER A 26 74.57 -17.18 52.34
N ASP A 27 74.92 -18.23 51.62
CA ASP A 27 74.29 -19.55 51.62
C ASP A 27 72.84 -19.75 51.14
N SER A 28 72.77 -20.41 49.98
CA SER A 28 72.23 -21.78 49.88
C SER A 28 70.80 -22.02 50.39
N GLY A 29 69.82 -21.85 49.50
CA GLY A 29 68.49 -22.44 49.69
C GLY A 29 67.58 -22.18 48.50
N GLY A 30 67.34 -23.19 47.66
CA GLY A 30 66.28 -23.15 46.65
C GLY A 30 64.91 -23.07 47.33
N GLY A 31 64.43 -21.85 47.57
CA GLY A 31 63.07 -21.58 48.01
C GLY A 31 62.21 -21.26 46.79
N ALA A 32 61.12 -22.01 46.61
CA ALA A 32 60.12 -21.70 45.59
C ALA A 32 59.67 -20.25 45.75
N SER A 33 59.86 -19.42 44.72
CA SER A 33 59.32 -18.06 44.70
C SER A 33 57.80 -18.16 44.81
N SER A 34 57.23 -17.59 45.85
CA SER A 34 55.79 -17.55 46.02
C SER A 34 55.19 -16.41 45.17
N GLY A 35 54.22 -16.69 44.31
CA GLY A 35 53.56 -15.70 43.47
C GLY A 35 52.41 -16.27 42.62
N ILE A 36 51.72 -15.38 41.91
CA ILE A 36 50.74 -15.71 40.87
C ILE A 36 51.19 -15.08 39.55
N THR A 37 51.29 -15.86 38.48
CA THR A 37 51.69 -15.39 37.15
C THR A 37 50.81 -15.99 36.05
N ALA A 38 50.53 -15.23 35.01
CA ALA A 38 49.88 -15.76 33.80
C ALA A 38 50.79 -16.74 33.05
N LYS A 39 50.21 -17.83 32.55
CA LYS A 39 50.88 -18.72 31.58
C LYS A 39 50.81 -18.22 30.14
N GLN A 40 49.85 -17.33 29.88
CA GLN A 40 49.54 -16.81 28.55
C GLN A 40 49.09 -15.36 28.68
N SER A 41 49.54 -14.52 27.75
CA SER A 41 49.29 -13.08 27.75
C SER A 41 48.54 -12.59 26.52
N VAL A 42 48.12 -13.48 25.62
CA VAL A 42 47.34 -13.15 24.41
C VAL A 42 46.21 -14.14 24.26
N PHE A 43 44.99 -13.64 24.11
CA PHE A 43 43.78 -14.42 23.93
C PHE A 43 42.97 -13.85 22.77
N SER A 44 42.28 -14.71 22.03
CA SER A 44 41.39 -14.31 20.96
C SER A 44 39.96 -14.70 21.31
N VAL A 45 39.02 -13.79 21.10
CA VAL A 45 37.58 -14.08 21.19
C VAL A 45 36.96 -13.79 19.83
N ASP A 46 36.25 -14.78 19.30
CA ASP A 46 35.46 -14.65 18.06
C ASP A 46 34.02 -14.38 18.47
N VAL A 47 33.52 -13.19 18.13
CA VAL A 47 32.16 -12.77 18.44
C VAL A 47 31.41 -12.57 17.14
N ASN A 48 30.33 -13.34 16.98
CA ASN A 48 29.49 -13.28 15.78
C ASN A 48 28.01 -13.07 16.16
N ARG A 49 27.15 -13.13 15.14
CA ARG A 49 25.70 -12.95 15.28
C ARG A 49 25.05 -13.95 16.24
N GLU A 50 25.54 -15.18 16.30
CA GLU A 50 24.99 -16.25 17.12
C GLU A 50 25.55 -16.26 18.55
N SER A 51 26.80 -15.82 18.73
CA SER A 51 27.49 -15.78 20.01
C SER A 51 27.97 -14.36 20.37
N ARG A 52 27.04 -13.47 20.74
CA ARG A 52 27.35 -12.10 21.18
C ARG A 52 28.12 -12.00 22.50
N SER A 53 28.15 -13.10 23.25
CA SER A 53 28.86 -13.22 24.51
C SER A 53 29.67 -14.50 24.51
N GLU A 54 30.91 -14.40 24.92
CA GLU A 54 31.84 -15.52 25.01
C GLU A 54 32.54 -15.49 26.37
N TYR A 55 33.25 -16.57 26.69
CA TYR A 55 34.16 -16.58 27.82
C TYR A 55 35.48 -17.22 27.42
N PHE A 56 36.54 -16.76 28.07
CA PHE A 56 37.85 -17.38 27.96
C PHE A 56 38.47 -17.55 29.34
N SER A 57 39.28 -18.59 29.47
CA SER A 57 39.97 -18.91 30.72
C SER A 57 41.44 -18.54 30.59
N VAL A 58 41.92 -17.68 31.48
CA VAL A 58 43.32 -17.28 31.62
C VAL A 58 43.98 -18.24 32.61
N PRO A 59 44.80 -19.20 32.15
CA PRO A 59 45.49 -20.10 33.05
C PRO A 59 46.57 -19.36 33.85
N VAL A 60 46.58 -19.56 35.17
CA VAL A 60 47.54 -18.95 36.09
C VAL A 60 48.34 -20.01 36.84
N ASP A 61 49.64 -19.76 37.01
CA ASP A 61 50.45 -20.50 37.96
C ASP A 61 50.32 -19.87 39.33
N VAL A 62 50.00 -20.70 40.33
CA VAL A 62 49.80 -20.27 41.71
C VAL A 62 50.80 -21.00 42.59
N SER A 63 51.68 -20.23 43.21
CA SER A 63 52.64 -20.69 44.20
C SER A 63 52.50 -19.78 45.41
N ILE A 64 51.47 -19.92 46.22
CA ILE A 64 51.28 -19.07 47.42
C ILE A 64 51.29 -19.95 48.69
N PRO A 65 51.66 -19.42 49.86
CA PRO A 65 51.66 -20.21 51.08
C PRO A 65 50.30 -20.87 51.33
N SER A 66 50.29 -22.13 51.75
CA SER A 66 49.04 -22.84 52.08
C SER A 66 48.28 -22.23 53.27
N SER A 67 48.91 -21.30 54.00
CA SER A 67 48.30 -20.48 55.05
C SER A 67 47.50 -19.28 54.53
N THR A 68 47.51 -19.02 53.22
CA THR A 68 46.75 -17.93 52.61
C THR A 68 45.26 -18.27 52.64
N ASN A 69 44.49 -17.53 53.43
CA ASN A 69 43.06 -17.79 53.62
C ASN A 69 42.17 -17.15 52.53
N SER A 70 42.63 -16.07 51.90
CA SER A 70 41.89 -15.33 50.88
C SER A 70 42.84 -14.76 49.83
N VAL A 71 42.37 -14.74 48.58
CA VAL A 71 43.00 -14.00 47.48
C VAL A 71 41.93 -13.10 46.89
N TYR A 72 42.25 -11.81 46.76
CA TYR A 72 41.37 -10.82 46.13
C TYR A 72 41.81 -10.59 44.69
N PHE A 73 40.84 -10.46 43.79
CA PHE A 73 41.08 -10.31 42.36
C PHE A 73 40.40 -9.05 41.81
N TYR A 74 41.16 -8.28 41.04
CA TYR A 74 40.65 -7.12 40.30
C TYR A 74 41.09 -7.23 38.85
N LEU A 75 40.20 -6.85 37.95
CA LEU A 75 40.48 -6.76 36.53
C LEU A 75 40.22 -5.33 36.08
N LEU A 76 41.22 -4.71 35.46
CA LEU A 76 41.12 -3.40 34.84
C LEU A 76 41.23 -3.56 33.33
N SER A 77 40.50 -2.73 32.59
CA SER A 77 40.57 -2.63 31.14
C SER A 77 41.13 -1.27 30.74
N ASP A 78 41.97 -1.24 29.71
CA ASP A 78 42.43 0.01 29.08
C ASP A 78 41.27 0.82 28.45
N LYS A 79 40.12 0.18 28.18
CA LYS A 79 38.89 0.80 27.67
C LYS A 79 37.96 1.31 28.77
N GLY A 80 38.21 0.97 30.04
CA GLY A 80 37.41 1.44 31.17
C GLY A 80 35.92 1.10 31.04
N LYS A 81 35.08 2.11 30.80
CA LYS A 81 33.62 1.94 30.67
C LYS A 81 33.17 1.37 29.33
N ASP A 82 34.04 1.42 28.33
CA ASP A 82 33.79 0.91 26.98
C ASP A 82 34.39 -0.50 26.78
N SER A 83 34.77 -1.14 27.89
CA SER A 83 35.22 -2.55 27.94
C SER A 83 34.10 -3.50 27.58
N GLY A 84 34.42 -4.56 26.85
CA GLY A 84 33.48 -5.67 26.62
C GLY A 84 33.39 -6.66 27.78
N VAL A 85 34.19 -6.49 28.84
CA VAL A 85 34.18 -7.39 29.99
C VAL A 85 32.91 -7.18 30.82
N THR A 86 32.08 -8.22 30.90
CA THR A 86 30.79 -8.18 31.61
C THR A 86 30.86 -8.83 32.99
N GLY A 87 31.87 -9.67 33.20
CA GLY A 87 32.07 -10.35 34.48
C GLY A 87 33.37 -11.13 34.52
N VAL A 88 33.76 -11.50 35.74
CA VAL A 88 34.96 -12.31 35.99
C VAL A 88 34.66 -13.32 37.09
N SER A 89 35.25 -14.50 36.97
CA SER A 89 35.19 -15.55 37.97
C SER A 89 36.58 -16.13 38.19
N LEU A 90 36.89 -16.43 39.45
CA LEU A 90 38.22 -16.85 39.87
C LEU A 90 38.15 -18.26 40.46
N ASP A 91 38.93 -19.17 39.88
CA ASP A 91 39.12 -20.54 40.37
C ASP A 91 40.61 -20.76 40.72
N ILE A 92 40.94 -20.74 42.02
CA ILE A 92 42.30 -20.98 42.53
C ILE A 92 42.37 -22.32 43.26
N TYR A 93 43.30 -23.16 42.83
CA TYR A 93 43.64 -24.44 43.46
C TYR A 93 45.15 -24.52 43.70
N LEU A 94 45.56 -24.77 44.95
CA LEU A 94 46.95 -25.10 45.26
C LEU A 94 47.24 -26.50 44.68
N ASP A 95 48.27 -26.60 43.84
CA ASP A 95 48.72 -27.84 43.15
C ASP A 95 47.82 -28.38 42.01
N ALA A 96 46.86 -27.61 41.51
CA ALA A 96 46.06 -27.95 40.32
C ALA A 96 45.92 -26.75 39.35
N GLY A 97 45.37 -26.99 38.14
CA GLY A 97 45.21 -25.96 37.11
C GLY A 97 44.26 -24.85 37.55
N SER A 98 44.82 -23.73 38.03
CA SER A 98 44.08 -22.52 38.39
C SER A 98 43.82 -21.65 37.15
N SER A 99 42.68 -20.98 37.12
CA SER A 99 42.31 -20.10 36.01
C SER A 99 41.41 -18.95 36.44
N VAL A 100 41.49 -17.85 35.69
CA VAL A 100 40.50 -16.77 35.72
C VAL A 100 39.61 -16.92 34.50
N THR A 101 38.30 -17.05 34.72
CA THR A 101 37.32 -17.02 33.62
C THR A 101 36.82 -15.60 33.45
N VAL A 102 37.03 -15.04 32.26
CA VAL A 102 36.55 -13.70 31.88
C VAL A 102 35.33 -13.89 30.99
N TYR A 103 34.20 -13.31 31.39
CA TYR A 103 32.98 -13.24 30.58
C TYR A 103 33.00 -11.96 29.77
N TYR A 104 32.84 -12.11 28.47
CA TYR A 104 33.00 -11.05 27.49
C TYR A 104 31.72 -10.90 26.67
N SER A 105 31.32 -9.67 26.40
CA SER A 105 30.28 -9.33 25.43
C SER A 105 30.82 -8.23 24.54
N LEU A 106 30.44 -8.25 23.27
CA LEU A 106 30.81 -7.17 22.37
C LEU A 106 30.33 -5.83 22.95
N PRO A 107 31.21 -4.82 23.07
CA PRO A 107 30.81 -3.51 23.54
C PRO A 107 29.85 -2.85 22.53
N ASP A 108 29.06 -1.90 23.03
CA ASP A 108 28.12 -1.14 22.18
C ASP A 108 28.83 -0.22 21.17
N TYR A 109 30.15 0.00 21.32
CA TYR A 109 30.99 0.84 20.48
C TYR A 109 32.03 0.00 19.74
N LEU A 110 31.95 -0.03 18.41
CA LEU A 110 32.88 -0.75 17.54
C LEU A 110 33.47 0.21 16.51
N SER A 111 34.78 0.13 16.33
CA SER A 111 35.48 0.94 15.34
C SER A 111 35.55 0.23 13.99
N SER A 112 35.79 0.96 12.90
CA SER A 112 36.05 0.38 11.58
C SER A 112 37.42 -0.31 11.49
N ASP A 113 38.32 -0.04 12.44
CA ASP A 113 39.71 -0.50 12.42
C ASP A 113 39.93 -1.75 13.30
N GLY A 114 38.85 -2.34 13.82
CA GLY A 114 38.87 -3.46 14.76
C GLY A 114 38.70 -3.02 16.23
N TYR A 115 38.73 -3.99 17.14
CA TYR A 115 38.64 -3.77 18.58
C TYR A 115 39.63 -4.68 19.30
N ASP A 116 40.64 -4.06 19.91
CA ASP A 116 41.60 -4.74 20.76
C ASP A 116 41.55 -4.14 22.16
N GLU A 117 41.61 -5.00 23.17
CA GLU A 117 41.47 -4.61 24.57
C GLU A 117 42.62 -5.20 25.40
N SER A 118 43.23 -4.38 26.25
CA SER A 118 44.26 -4.81 27.18
C SER A 118 43.67 -4.88 28.58
N LEU A 119 43.77 -6.06 29.19
CA LEU A 119 43.25 -6.31 30.53
C LEU A 119 44.41 -6.48 31.51
N THR A 120 44.42 -5.71 32.59
CA THR A 120 45.39 -5.83 33.67
C THR A 120 44.76 -6.58 34.84
N LEU A 121 45.34 -7.74 35.18
CA LEU A 121 44.86 -8.60 36.24
C LEU A 121 45.68 -8.37 37.52
N TYR A 122 44.99 -8.06 38.62
CA TYR A 122 45.56 -7.86 39.94
C TYR A 122 45.14 -8.97 40.89
N PHE A 123 46.12 -9.50 41.62
CA PHE A 123 45.94 -10.44 42.72
C PHE A 123 46.55 -9.87 43.99
N CYS A 124 45.79 -9.84 45.07
CA CYS A 124 46.19 -9.15 46.30
C CYS A 124 45.82 -9.99 47.53
N TYR A 125 46.61 -9.83 48.60
CA TYR A 125 46.34 -10.48 49.88
C TYR A 125 45.23 -9.76 50.68
N ASP A 126 44.94 -8.50 50.36
CA ASP A 126 43.91 -7.69 50.99
C ASP A 126 42.90 -7.07 50.00
N GLU A 127 41.71 -6.74 50.50
CA GLU A 127 40.57 -6.19 49.74
C GLU A 127 40.80 -4.78 49.17
N ASN A 128 41.80 -4.04 49.64
CA ASN A 128 42.12 -2.72 49.08
C ASN A 128 43.32 -2.81 48.12
N CYS A 129 43.83 -4.01 47.87
CA CYS A 129 45.00 -4.29 47.07
C CYS A 129 46.24 -3.44 47.45
N ASN A 130 46.46 -3.22 48.75
CA ASN A 130 47.67 -2.55 49.22
C ASN A 130 48.87 -3.51 49.26
N ASP A 131 48.61 -4.81 49.41
CA ASP A 131 49.58 -5.90 49.45
C ASP A 131 49.37 -6.82 48.24
N ILE A 132 50.13 -6.55 47.17
CA ILE A 132 50.03 -7.24 45.89
C ILE A 132 50.78 -8.58 45.96
N ILE A 133 50.14 -9.65 45.49
CA ILE A 133 50.79 -10.97 45.39
C ILE A 133 51.91 -10.88 44.35
N PRO A 134 53.16 -11.30 44.67
CA PRO A 134 54.26 -11.25 43.72
C PRO A 134 53.91 -11.93 42.39
N GLY A 135 54.30 -11.31 41.27
CA GLY A 135 53.91 -11.75 39.92
C GLY A 135 52.66 -11.05 39.36
N SER A 136 51.90 -10.35 40.21
CA SER A 136 50.83 -9.41 39.83
C SER A 136 51.28 -7.94 40.01
N PRO A 137 50.70 -6.98 39.26
CA PRO A 137 49.77 -7.20 38.16
C PRO A 137 50.47 -7.76 36.92
N PHE A 138 49.68 -8.36 36.03
CA PHE A 138 50.13 -8.72 34.69
C PHE A 138 49.06 -8.38 33.66
N ASP A 139 49.51 -8.06 32.45
CA ASP A 139 48.65 -7.67 31.34
C ASP A 139 48.37 -8.87 30.44
N ILE A 140 47.14 -8.95 29.95
CA ILE A 140 46.74 -9.83 28.86
C ILE A 140 46.17 -8.97 27.73
N GLN A 141 46.59 -9.29 26.51
CA GLN A 141 46.03 -8.73 25.30
C GLN A 141 44.86 -9.60 24.85
N LEU A 142 43.71 -8.97 24.67
CA LEU A 142 42.53 -9.56 24.06
C LEU A 142 42.43 -9.05 22.62
N GLU A 143 42.54 -9.98 21.67
CA GLU A 143 42.25 -9.78 20.26
C GLU A 143 40.78 -10.16 20.03
N VAL A 144 39.96 -9.22 19.60
CA VAL A 144 38.54 -9.49 19.33
C VAL A 144 38.34 -9.54 17.83
N ASP A 145 38.06 -10.73 17.32
CA ASP A 145 37.69 -10.92 15.92
C ASP A 145 36.17 -10.77 15.80
N TYR A 146 35.75 -9.82 14.97
CA TYR A 146 34.35 -9.63 14.60
C TYR A 146 34.25 -9.18 13.15
N ALA A 147 33.17 -9.60 12.50
CA ALA A 147 32.93 -9.21 11.13
C ALA A 147 32.39 -7.78 11.06
N ILE A 148 33.06 -6.92 10.28
CA ILE A 148 32.66 -5.52 10.10
C ILE A 148 31.46 -5.46 9.12
N PRO A 149 30.37 -4.75 9.48
CA PRO A 149 29.26 -4.46 8.58
C PRO A 149 29.72 -3.85 7.26
N GLN A 150 29.27 -4.42 6.13
CA GLN A 150 29.65 -3.94 4.79
C GLN A 150 28.50 -4.13 3.78
N PHE A 151 28.53 -3.41 2.67
CA PHE A 151 27.57 -3.66 1.60
C PHE A 151 27.88 -4.99 0.89
N SER A 152 26.84 -5.74 0.53
CA SER A 152 27.01 -6.94 -0.27
C SER A 152 27.59 -6.58 -1.65
N LYS A 153 28.41 -7.49 -2.20
CA LYS A 153 28.93 -7.37 -3.58
C LYS A 153 27.83 -7.40 -4.65
N THR A 154 26.63 -7.85 -4.29
CA THR A 154 25.47 -7.91 -5.20
C THR A 154 24.69 -6.60 -5.24
N LEU A 155 25.07 -5.59 -4.45
CA LEU A 155 24.41 -4.28 -4.49
C LEU A 155 24.67 -3.61 -5.84
N ASP A 156 23.61 -3.29 -6.58
CA ASP A 156 23.73 -2.59 -7.85
C ASP A 156 24.19 -1.14 -7.65
N ASP A 157 24.95 -0.60 -8.61
CA ASP A 157 25.40 0.79 -8.59
C ASP A 157 24.37 1.73 -9.25
N THR A 158 23.38 1.17 -9.94
CA THR A 158 22.36 1.93 -10.65
C THR A 158 20.98 1.33 -10.43
N TYR A 159 20.05 2.17 -10.00
CA TYR A 159 18.65 1.83 -9.83
C TYR A 159 17.82 2.64 -10.80
N GLU A 160 17.03 1.98 -11.65
CA GLU A 160 16.09 2.64 -12.55
C GLU A 160 14.69 2.54 -11.96
N ILE A 161 14.09 3.70 -11.72
CA ILE A 161 12.77 3.82 -11.11
C ILE A 161 11.85 4.40 -12.15
N GLU A 162 10.89 3.61 -12.59
CA GLU A 162 9.81 4.11 -13.42
C GLU A 162 8.60 4.46 -12.55
N ARG A 163 8.02 5.64 -12.78
CA ARG A 163 6.87 6.09 -12.02
C ARG A 163 5.88 6.83 -12.89
N ARG A 164 4.59 6.55 -12.67
CA ARG A 164 3.51 7.29 -13.34
C ARG A 164 3.23 8.65 -12.69
N THR A 165 2.83 9.62 -13.52
CA THR A 165 2.41 10.97 -13.08
C THR A 165 1.18 10.98 -12.17
N ASP A 166 0.34 9.94 -12.23
CA ASP A 166 -0.84 9.77 -11.39
C ASP A 166 -0.61 8.95 -10.13
N GLY A 167 0.52 8.24 -10.04
CA GLY A 167 0.85 7.40 -8.88
C GLY A 167 1.14 8.23 -7.62
N PRO A 168 1.14 7.60 -6.44
CA PRO A 168 1.30 8.29 -5.16
C PRO A 168 2.70 8.87 -4.91
N LEU A 169 2.81 10.06 -4.27
CA LEU A 169 4.07 10.77 -3.95
C LEU A 169 4.64 10.40 -2.58
N GLU A 170 4.73 9.11 -2.24
CA GLU A 170 5.13 8.73 -0.87
C GLU A 170 6.60 8.38 -0.80
N SER A 171 7.00 7.21 -1.27
CA SER A 171 8.39 6.79 -1.21
C SER A 171 8.73 5.77 -2.27
N ILE A 172 10.03 5.67 -2.58
CA ILE A 172 10.62 4.57 -3.32
C ILE A 172 11.28 3.67 -2.30
N LYS A 173 10.96 2.37 -2.37
CA LYS A 173 11.70 1.35 -1.63
C LYS A 173 12.97 0.96 -2.39
N ILE A 174 14.12 1.06 -1.73
CA ILE A 174 15.38 0.50 -2.21
C ILE A 174 15.85 -0.54 -1.21
N ASP A 175 15.98 -1.76 -1.69
CA ASP A 175 16.51 -2.87 -0.92
C ASP A 175 18.03 -2.87 -1.06
N VAL A 176 18.71 -2.64 0.06
CA VAL A 176 20.16 -2.50 0.17
C VAL A 176 20.71 -3.75 0.86
N PRO A 177 21.24 -4.72 0.10
CA PRO A 177 21.83 -5.91 0.68
C PRO A 177 23.13 -5.56 1.42
N VAL A 178 23.23 -6.03 2.65
CA VAL A 178 24.37 -5.83 3.55
C VAL A 178 24.82 -7.17 4.14
N GLU A 179 26.06 -7.21 4.58
CA GLU A 179 26.68 -8.38 5.20
C GLU A 179 27.19 -8.02 6.59
N ASN A 180 27.35 -9.02 7.45
CA ASN A 180 27.96 -8.92 8.77
C ASN A 180 27.21 -8.00 9.76
N ILE A 181 25.90 -7.80 9.56
CA ILE A 181 25.07 -7.10 10.55
C ILE A 181 24.88 -7.97 11.79
N LEU A 182 25.48 -7.55 12.90
CA LEU A 182 25.39 -8.25 14.18
C LEU A 182 24.04 -8.01 14.87
N SER A 183 23.56 -6.76 14.87
CA SER A 183 22.19 -6.40 15.26
C SER A 183 21.85 -4.97 14.82
N GLU A 184 20.56 -4.68 14.66
CA GLU A 184 20.02 -3.36 14.30
C GLU A 184 20.33 -2.27 15.35
N ASN A 185 20.58 -2.68 16.60
CA ASN A 185 20.96 -1.80 17.70
C ASN A 185 22.41 -1.32 17.61
N LEU A 186 23.25 -1.92 16.76
CA LEU A 186 24.67 -1.60 16.63
C LEU A 186 25.00 -0.92 15.31
N SER A 187 24.31 -1.26 14.22
CA SER A 187 24.58 -0.69 12.90
C SER A 187 23.31 -0.47 12.09
N PHE A 188 23.24 0.61 11.33
CA PHE A 188 22.13 0.91 10.43
C PHE A 188 22.62 1.45 9.09
N VAL A 189 21.80 1.29 8.06
CA VAL A 189 22.04 1.91 6.75
C VAL A 189 21.48 3.33 6.77
N HIS A 190 22.32 4.28 6.41
CA HIS A 190 21.99 5.68 6.35
C HIS A 190 22.09 6.20 4.93
N PHE A 191 21.08 6.97 4.54
CA PHE A 191 20.98 7.63 3.25
C PHE A 191 21.34 9.09 3.42
N GLU A 192 22.28 9.59 2.60
CA GLU A 192 22.66 11.00 2.54
C GLU A 192 22.51 11.54 1.12
N SER A 193 21.68 12.57 0.96
CA SER A 193 21.54 13.28 -0.30
C SER A 193 22.37 14.57 -0.31
N ASN A 194 22.75 15.01 -1.51
CA ASN A 194 23.39 16.31 -1.71
C ASN A 194 22.48 17.52 -1.36
N SER A 195 21.16 17.30 -1.18
CA SER A 195 20.21 18.33 -0.70
C SER A 195 20.26 18.54 0.82
N GLY A 196 21.04 17.72 1.54
CA GLY A 196 21.05 17.72 3.01
C GLY A 196 19.88 16.91 3.62
N TYR A 197 19.09 16.22 2.80
CA TYR A 197 18.14 15.23 3.28
C TYR A 197 18.88 13.97 3.70
N SER A 198 18.51 13.44 4.86
CA SER A 198 19.05 12.21 5.42
C SER A 198 17.94 11.29 5.94
N LEU A 199 18.16 9.98 5.82
CA LEU A 199 17.19 8.96 6.22
C LEU A 199 17.90 7.73 6.79
N GLU A 200 17.39 7.21 7.90
CA GLU A 200 17.76 5.88 8.42
C GLU A 200 16.86 4.83 7.75
N CYS A 201 17.48 3.82 7.14
CA CYS A 201 16.78 2.70 6.55
C CYS A 201 16.44 1.67 7.63
N SER A 202 15.30 1.00 7.49
CA SER A 202 14.88 -0.05 8.43
C SER A 202 15.41 -1.39 7.95
N TYR A 203 15.77 -2.29 8.86
CA TYR A 203 15.96 -3.68 8.48
C TYR A 203 14.60 -4.36 8.44
N GLY A 204 14.36 -5.17 7.42
CA GLY A 204 13.17 -6.02 7.36
C GLY A 204 13.30 -7.22 8.31
N ASP A 205 12.52 -8.27 8.07
CA ASP A 205 12.67 -9.55 8.79
C ASP A 205 14.05 -10.21 8.56
N ASP A 206 14.75 -9.81 7.49
CA ASP A 206 16.13 -10.19 7.20
C ASP A 206 17.08 -9.04 7.51
N VAL A 207 17.89 -9.18 8.56
CA VAL A 207 18.93 -8.20 8.96
C VAL A 207 20.04 -8.02 7.92
N ASN A 208 20.12 -8.87 6.89
CA ASN A 208 21.03 -8.68 5.75
C ASN A 208 20.43 -7.80 4.65
N LEU A 209 19.21 -7.29 4.85
CA LEU A 209 18.53 -6.42 3.89
C LEU A 209 18.01 -5.17 4.60
N ALA A 210 18.60 -4.02 4.26
CA ALA A 210 18.08 -2.74 4.70
C ALA A 210 17.10 -2.19 3.66
N GLU A 211 15.90 -1.84 4.09
CA GLU A 211 14.85 -1.25 3.29
C GLU A 211 14.87 0.28 3.48
N CYS A 212 15.27 0.99 2.43
CA CYS A 212 15.31 2.45 2.41
C CYS A 212 14.06 3.01 1.71
N LEU A 213 13.18 3.66 2.46
CA LEU A 213 11.96 4.31 1.92
C LEU A 213 12.22 5.80 1.62
N ILE A 214 12.75 6.09 0.44
CA ILE A 214 13.17 7.44 0.06
C ILE A 214 11.97 8.27 -0.44
N PRO A 215 11.65 9.40 0.20
CA PRO A 215 10.53 10.24 -0.21
C PRO A 215 10.70 10.80 -1.61
N ILE A 216 9.62 10.80 -2.38
CA ILE A 216 9.71 11.22 -3.79
C ILE A 216 9.87 12.74 -3.93
N SER A 217 9.57 13.50 -2.87
CA SER A 217 9.92 14.93 -2.80
C SER A 217 11.41 15.17 -3.07
N GLU A 218 12.29 14.23 -2.75
CA GLU A 218 13.74 14.32 -3.05
C GLU A 218 14.06 14.24 -4.55
N PHE A 219 13.11 13.77 -5.37
CA PHE A 219 13.23 13.72 -6.83
C PHE A 219 12.32 14.74 -7.54
N SER A 220 11.45 15.44 -6.80
CA SER A 220 10.46 16.37 -7.36
C SER A 220 11.06 17.66 -7.95
N SER A 221 12.30 17.99 -7.60
CA SER A 221 13.03 19.17 -8.05
C SER A 221 14.07 18.87 -9.14
N LEU A 222 14.16 17.62 -9.62
CA LEU A 222 15.13 17.24 -10.63
C LEU A 222 14.87 17.96 -11.96
N SER A 223 15.95 18.49 -12.54
CA SER A 223 15.95 18.94 -13.92
C SER A 223 15.81 17.78 -14.91
N GLU A 224 15.37 18.04 -16.14
CA GLU A 224 15.32 17.03 -17.21
C GLU A 224 16.66 16.31 -17.40
N GLN A 225 17.78 17.03 -17.19
CA GLN A 225 19.12 16.46 -17.29
C GLN A 225 19.46 15.51 -16.14
N GLU A 226 18.93 15.75 -14.94
CA GLU A 226 19.07 14.85 -13.78
C GLU A 226 18.15 13.63 -13.88
N ILE A 227 16.99 13.78 -14.52
CA ILE A 227 16.09 12.67 -14.87
C ILE A 227 16.80 11.69 -15.84
N GLU A 228 17.46 12.21 -16.88
CA GLU A 228 18.13 11.38 -17.89
C GLU A 228 19.43 10.73 -17.38
N ASN A 229 20.26 11.47 -16.63
CA ASN A 229 21.58 10.99 -16.18
C ASN A 229 21.55 10.29 -14.82
N GLY A 230 20.43 10.43 -14.09
CA GLY A 230 20.25 9.96 -12.73
C GLY A 230 20.97 10.82 -11.68
N ARG A 231 20.58 10.63 -10.42
CA ARG A 231 21.12 11.33 -9.26
C ARG A 231 22.04 10.39 -8.49
N ASN A 232 23.31 10.78 -8.34
CA ASN A 232 24.22 10.09 -7.44
C ASN A 232 23.86 10.40 -5.99
N ILE A 233 23.67 9.34 -5.22
CA ILE A 233 23.31 9.39 -3.82
C ILE A 233 24.29 8.53 -3.03
N LYS A 234 24.66 8.99 -1.84
CA LYS A 234 25.56 8.27 -0.96
C LYS A 234 24.75 7.50 0.07
N ILE A 235 25.08 6.23 0.24
CA ILE A 235 24.59 5.38 1.32
C ILE A 235 25.78 4.96 2.18
N LEU A 236 25.54 4.89 3.48
CA LEU A 236 26.54 4.58 4.50
C LEU A 236 26.03 3.42 5.35
N ILE A 237 26.92 2.56 5.81
CA ILE A 237 26.65 1.70 6.96
C ILE A 237 27.32 2.36 8.15
N CYS A 238 26.52 2.75 9.13
CA CYS A 238 27.00 3.50 10.28
C CYS A 238 26.79 2.73 11.57
N GLU A 239 27.58 3.10 12.58
CA GLU A 239 27.34 2.74 13.96
C GLU A 239 26.08 3.43 14.50
N ARG A 240 25.32 2.78 15.39
CA ARG A 240 24.10 3.33 16.01
C ARG A 240 24.33 4.67 16.72
N ARG A 241 25.53 4.89 17.29
CA ARG A 241 25.90 6.16 17.93
C ARG A 241 26.37 7.26 16.95
N GLY A 242 26.46 6.97 15.65
CA GLY A 242 26.11 7.93 14.61
C GLY A 242 27.05 8.04 13.40
N CYS A 243 26.45 8.17 12.20
CA CYS A 243 27.11 8.83 11.05
C CYS A 243 27.48 10.29 11.38
N ASP A 244 26.67 10.95 12.21
CA ASP A 244 26.86 12.35 12.63
C ASP A 244 28.17 12.57 13.42
N LEU A 245 28.71 11.50 14.02
CA LEU A 245 30.01 11.50 14.70
C LEU A 245 31.17 11.09 13.78
N GLY A 246 30.88 10.81 12.50
CA GLY A 246 31.86 10.44 11.48
C GLY A 246 32.30 8.98 11.50
N VAL A 247 31.60 8.10 12.23
CA VAL A 247 31.93 6.68 12.31
C VAL A 247 31.11 5.90 11.27
N THR A 248 31.75 5.60 10.15
CA THR A 248 31.18 4.84 9.03
C THR A 248 31.94 3.53 8.84
N PHE A 249 31.25 2.39 8.82
CA PHE A 249 31.86 1.10 8.52
C PHE A 249 32.11 0.93 7.02
N ASP A 250 31.14 1.33 6.19
CA ASP A 250 31.24 1.26 4.73
C ASP A 250 30.45 2.40 4.08
N SER A 251 30.80 2.75 2.84
CA SER A 251 30.10 3.77 2.07
C SER A 251 30.04 3.41 0.59
N LYS A 252 28.89 3.65 -0.04
CA LYS A 252 28.70 3.41 -1.47
C LYS A 252 27.93 4.57 -2.11
N SER A 253 28.22 4.83 -3.39
CA SER A 253 27.43 5.74 -4.21
C SER A 253 26.51 4.94 -5.13
N LEU A 254 25.22 5.26 -5.11
CA LEU A 254 24.20 4.72 -5.98
C LEU A 254 23.77 5.78 -6.98
N ASN A 255 23.68 5.44 -8.26
CA ASN A 255 23.04 6.28 -9.26
C ASN A 255 21.56 5.91 -9.37
N ILE A 256 20.67 6.82 -8.96
CA ILE A 256 19.23 6.61 -9.10
C ILE A 256 18.72 7.35 -10.32
N LYS A 257 18.31 6.60 -11.34
CA LYS A 257 17.60 7.16 -12.49
C LYS A 257 16.11 7.14 -12.22
N TYR A 258 15.46 8.24 -12.53
CA TYR A 258 14.03 8.39 -12.36
C TYR A 258 13.40 8.65 -13.72
N ARG A 259 12.42 7.85 -14.10
CA ARG A 259 11.68 8.00 -15.34
C ARG A 259 10.21 8.22 -15.05
N LEU A 260 9.71 9.40 -15.40
CA LEU A 260 8.30 9.72 -15.31
C LEU A 260 7.56 9.12 -16.53
N ILE A 261 6.65 8.19 -16.27
CA ILE A 261 5.70 7.65 -17.24
C ILE A 261 4.50 8.61 -17.29
N GLU A 262 4.38 9.35 -18.39
CA GLU A 262 3.20 10.17 -18.66
C GLU A 262 2.09 9.32 -19.27
N ILE A 263 0.89 9.44 -18.71
CA ILE A 263 -0.31 8.87 -19.32
C ILE A 263 -0.86 9.95 -20.27
N PRO A 264 -1.01 9.64 -21.57
CA PRO A 264 -1.55 10.60 -22.52
C PRO A 264 -3.01 10.93 -22.20
N THR A 265 -3.44 12.15 -22.52
CA THR A 265 -4.87 12.52 -22.51
C THR A 265 -5.48 12.20 -23.86
N LEU A 266 -6.64 11.54 -23.88
CA LEU A 266 -7.38 11.28 -25.12
C LEU A 266 -7.86 12.58 -25.77
N ASP A 267 -7.66 12.65 -27.08
CA ASP A 267 -8.24 13.70 -27.92
C ASP A 267 -9.73 13.40 -28.21
N VAL A 268 -10.44 14.45 -28.61
CA VAL A 268 -11.87 14.40 -28.92
C VAL A 268 -12.07 14.80 -30.37
N GLU A 269 -12.82 14.00 -31.11
CA GLU A 269 -13.22 14.33 -32.48
C GLU A 269 -14.35 15.35 -32.50
N GLU A 270 -15.32 15.16 -31.61
CA GLU A 270 -16.56 15.94 -31.58
C GLU A 270 -17.06 16.14 -30.15
N ILE A 271 -17.58 17.34 -29.86
CA ILE A 271 -18.24 17.66 -28.60
C ILE A 271 -19.66 18.12 -28.87
N MET A 272 -20.64 17.42 -28.30
CA MET A 272 -22.04 17.84 -28.32
C MET A 272 -22.49 18.34 -26.95
N TYR A 273 -23.43 19.28 -26.94
CA TYR A 273 -24.11 19.71 -25.72
C TYR A 273 -25.36 18.86 -25.50
N TRP A 274 -25.52 18.33 -24.29
CA TRP A 274 -26.62 17.41 -24.00
C TRP A 274 -27.59 17.93 -22.92
N ASN A 275 -27.13 18.55 -21.81
CA ASN A 275 -28.05 19.03 -20.76
C ASN A 275 -27.46 20.09 -19.79
N HIS A 276 -28.29 20.80 -19.01
CA HIS A 276 -27.85 21.65 -17.88
C HIS A 276 -28.00 20.86 -16.55
N THR A 277 -26.95 20.80 -15.72
CA THR A 277 -26.83 19.70 -14.73
C THR A 277 -27.02 20.07 -13.26
N SER A 278 -27.82 19.21 -12.59
CA SER A 278 -27.52 18.66 -11.27
C SER A 278 -27.86 17.15 -11.14
N GLU A 279 -28.66 16.56 -12.03
CA GLU A 279 -29.18 15.18 -11.91
C GLU A 279 -28.73 14.21 -13.02
N ALA A 280 -27.76 14.60 -13.86
CA ALA A 280 -27.39 13.86 -15.06
C ALA A 280 -26.71 12.50 -14.80
N LYS A 281 -26.05 12.31 -13.65
CA LYS A 281 -25.32 11.07 -13.32
C LYS A 281 -26.22 9.83 -13.28
N THR A 282 -27.45 9.96 -12.78
CA THR A 282 -28.35 8.81 -12.52
C THR A 282 -29.50 8.66 -13.52
N THR A 283 -29.68 9.63 -14.42
CA THR A 283 -30.91 9.76 -15.22
C THR A 283 -30.70 9.49 -16.71
N SER A 284 -29.59 8.86 -17.09
CA SER A 284 -29.11 8.87 -18.47
C SER A 284 -28.73 7.49 -18.97
N VAL A 285 -29.11 7.14 -20.19
CA VAL A 285 -28.83 5.84 -20.81
C VAL A 285 -28.69 5.99 -22.32
N TYR A 286 -27.68 5.35 -22.90
CA TYR A 286 -27.57 5.24 -24.36
C TYR A 286 -28.48 4.11 -24.84
N SER A 287 -29.21 4.33 -25.94
CA SER A 287 -29.98 3.31 -26.61
C SER A 287 -29.47 3.07 -28.02
N ALA A 288 -29.14 1.81 -28.29
CA ALA A 288 -28.80 1.37 -29.64
C ALA A 288 -30.03 1.51 -30.55
N PHE A 289 -31.23 1.13 -30.14
CA PHE A 289 -32.46 1.23 -30.93
C PHE A 289 -32.62 2.63 -31.55
N TYR A 290 -32.51 3.67 -30.72
CA TYR A 290 -32.62 5.07 -31.15
C TYR A 290 -31.32 5.67 -31.68
N ASP A 291 -30.18 5.02 -31.46
CA ASP A 291 -28.84 5.60 -31.62
C ASP A 291 -28.72 6.99 -30.97
N ALA A 292 -29.13 7.05 -29.70
CA ALA A 292 -29.32 8.30 -28.99
C ALA A 292 -29.03 8.14 -27.51
N LEU A 293 -28.60 9.24 -26.88
CA LEU A 293 -28.53 9.34 -25.43
C LEU A 293 -29.86 9.88 -24.92
N LEU A 294 -30.51 9.10 -24.06
CA LEU A 294 -31.76 9.44 -23.42
C LEU A 294 -31.49 9.98 -22.02
N SER A 295 -32.22 11.01 -21.64
CA SER A 295 -32.06 11.65 -20.32
C SER A 295 -33.31 12.35 -19.85
N TYR A 296 -33.39 12.63 -18.56
CA TYR A 296 -34.42 13.54 -18.04
C TYR A 296 -33.96 14.99 -17.99
N TYR A 297 -34.92 15.88 -18.24
CA TYR A 297 -34.79 17.30 -17.99
C TYR A 297 -35.96 17.74 -17.12
N TYR A 298 -35.66 18.27 -15.94
CA TYR A 298 -36.64 18.87 -15.05
C TYR A 298 -36.55 20.40 -15.13
N SER A 299 -37.68 21.04 -15.44
CA SER A 299 -37.79 22.49 -15.49
C SER A 299 -38.43 23.01 -14.21
N ASN A 300 -37.65 23.74 -13.40
CA ASN A 300 -38.16 24.41 -12.19
C ASN A 300 -39.27 25.43 -12.52
N GLU A 301 -39.16 26.11 -13.66
CA GLU A 301 -40.11 27.15 -14.08
C GLU A 301 -41.48 26.57 -14.43
N THR A 302 -41.49 25.44 -15.16
CA THR A 302 -42.73 24.80 -15.62
C THR A 302 -43.21 23.67 -14.70
N ASN A 303 -42.37 23.23 -13.77
CA ASN A 303 -42.61 22.08 -12.88
C ASN A 303 -42.96 20.81 -13.68
N LYS A 304 -42.24 20.60 -14.78
CA LYS A 304 -42.44 19.49 -15.71
C LYS A 304 -41.16 18.69 -15.87
N THR A 305 -41.33 17.38 -15.96
CA THR A 305 -40.28 16.46 -16.39
C THR A 305 -40.47 16.15 -17.86
N THR A 306 -39.40 16.33 -18.62
CA THR A 306 -39.33 16.04 -20.04
C THR A 306 -38.30 14.93 -20.24
N LEU A 307 -38.66 13.91 -21.02
CA LEU A 307 -37.69 12.98 -21.58
C LEU A 307 -37.04 13.64 -22.79
N VAL A 308 -35.71 13.66 -22.80
CA VAL A 308 -34.90 14.20 -23.89
C VAL A 308 -34.19 13.04 -24.58
N ILE A 309 -34.42 12.89 -25.88
CA ILE A 309 -33.68 11.96 -26.75
C ILE A 309 -32.71 12.81 -27.55
N THR A 310 -31.41 12.55 -27.40
CA THR A 310 -30.33 13.27 -28.08
C THR A 310 -29.69 12.33 -29.11
N PRO A 311 -30.04 12.45 -30.39
CA PRO A 311 -29.47 11.61 -31.46
C PRO A 311 -27.94 11.78 -31.56
N MET A 312 -27.23 10.70 -31.91
CA MET A 312 -25.77 10.73 -32.12
C MET A 312 -25.36 11.23 -33.51
N ASP A 313 -26.31 11.32 -34.45
CA ASP A 313 -26.10 11.78 -35.83
C ASP A 313 -26.16 13.32 -35.98
N GLY A 314 -26.33 14.05 -34.88
CA GLY A 314 -26.42 15.50 -34.86
C GLY A 314 -27.81 16.06 -35.18
N GLU A 315 -28.81 15.20 -35.40
CA GLU A 315 -30.20 15.64 -35.57
C GLU A 315 -30.73 16.37 -34.32
N PRO A 316 -31.74 17.25 -34.48
CA PRO A 316 -32.29 18.00 -33.35
C PRO A 316 -32.79 17.11 -32.21
N ARG A 317 -32.50 17.53 -30.98
CA ARG A 317 -33.00 16.86 -29.77
C ARG A 317 -34.52 16.79 -29.75
N ILE A 318 -35.03 15.62 -29.36
CA ILE A 318 -36.47 15.35 -29.25
C ILE A 318 -36.89 15.48 -27.78
N PHE A 319 -37.95 16.25 -27.54
CA PHE A 319 -38.46 16.55 -26.20
C PHE A 319 -39.88 15.98 -26.04
N ILE A 320 -40.02 15.01 -25.15
CA ILE A 320 -41.29 14.35 -24.84
C ILE A 320 -41.73 14.78 -23.44
N ASP A 321 -42.79 15.60 -23.38
CA ASP A 321 -43.40 16.01 -22.11
C ASP A 321 -44.12 14.80 -21.50
N LEU A 322 -43.71 14.39 -20.29
CA LEU A 322 -44.33 13.26 -19.61
C LEU A 322 -45.72 13.60 -19.04
N LYS A 323 -46.15 14.88 -19.13
CA LYS A 323 -47.47 15.41 -18.74
C LYS A 323 -47.89 15.03 -17.32
N ARG A 324 -46.91 14.67 -16.46
CA ARG A 324 -47.10 14.26 -15.08
C ARG A 324 -46.12 14.99 -14.20
N LYS A 325 -46.64 15.47 -13.07
CA LYS A 325 -45.81 16.04 -12.01
C LYS A 325 -45.12 14.90 -11.28
N ILE A 326 -43.89 14.62 -11.66
CA ILE A 326 -43.06 13.60 -11.00
C ILE A 326 -42.27 14.35 -9.92
N THR A 327 -42.83 14.38 -8.71
CA THR A 327 -42.32 15.19 -7.59
C THR A 327 -41.15 14.56 -6.84
N THR A 328 -40.90 13.28 -7.01
CA THR A 328 -39.92 12.53 -6.21
C THR A 328 -39.22 11.48 -7.07
N GLY A 329 -37.89 11.60 -7.15
CA GLY A 329 -36.93 10.57 -7.57
C GLY A 329 -37.27 9.87 -8.88
N LEU A 330 -36.75 10.38 -10.00
CA LEU A 330 -36.63 9.55 -11.20
C LEU A 330 -35.40 8.68 -11.05
N ASN A 331 -35.60 7.40 -11.25
CA ASN A 331 -34.52 6.42 -11.26
C ASN A 331 -34.03 6.18 -12.69
N LYS A 332 -33.06 5.29 -12.85
CA LYS A 332 -32.38 4.98 -14.10
C LYS A 332 -33.39 4.74 -15.24
N LEU A 333 -33.10 5.33 -16.40
CA LEU A 333 -33.82 5.06 -17.64
C LEU A 333 -33.44 3.68 -18.15
N HIS A 334 -34.43 2.95 -18.66
CA HIS A 334 -34.22 1.67 -19.32
C HIS A 334 -34.90 1.68 -20.69
N VAL A 335 -34.24 1.14 -21.70
CA VAL A 335 -34.80 1.03 -23.06
C VAL A 335 -34.86 -0.42 -23.46
N ASN A 336 -36.04 -0.87 -23.90
CA ASN A 336 -36.15 -2.17 -24.54
C ASN A 336 -35.59 -2.04 -25.96
N GLU A 337 -34.38 -2.54 -26.16
CA GLU A 337 -33.65 -2.43 -27.43
C GLU A 337 -34.30 -3.20 -28.60
N LEU A 338 -35.29 -4.07 -28.34
CA LEU A 338 -36.03 -4.79 -29.38
C LEU A 338 -37.16 -3.96 -29.99
N ASN A 339 -37.83 -3.14 -29.18
CA ASN A 339 -39.04 -2.41 -29.60
C ASN A 339 -38.99 -0.89 -29.37
N GLY A 340 -37.92 -0.38 -28.76
CA GLY A 340 -37.72 1.05 -28.46
C GLY A 340 -38.54 1.57 -27.28
N LYS A 341 -39.38 0.76 -26.64
CA LYS A 341 -40.19 1.23 -25.52
C LYS A 341 -39.27 1.58 -24.34
N ILE A 342 -39.49 2.75 -23.76
CA ILE A 342 -38.68 3.29 -22.68
C ILE A 342 -39.44 3.10 -21.38
N TYR A 343 -38.72 2.69 -20.34
CA TYR A 343 -39.26 2.42 -19.04
C TYR A 343 -38.46 3.17 -17.98
N THR A 344 -39.16 3.61 -16.97
CA THR A 344 -38.59 4.07 -15.70
C THR A 344 -39.59 3.76 -14.61
N HIS A 345 -39.27 4.12 -13.38
CA HIS A 345 -40.27 4.21 -12.35
C HIS A 345 -40.17 5.53 -11.63
N PHE A 346 -41.29 5.94 -11.05
CA PHE A 346 -41.36 7.15 -10.24
C PHE A 346 -42.19 6.88 -8.99
N ARG A 347 -41.82 7.59 -7.94
CA ARG A 347 -42.53 7.53 -6.67
C ARG A 347 -43.55 8.66 -6.57
N THR A 348 -44.67 8.37 -5.93
CA THR A 348 -45.58 9.36 -5.35
C THR A 348 -45.60 9.18 -3.83
N LEU A 349 -46.31 10.04 -3.10
CA LEU A 349 -46.37 9.95 -1.63
C LEU A 349 -46.80 8.56 -1.13
N ASN A 350 -47.66 7.85 -1.86
CA ASN A 350 -48.32 6.63 -1.36
C ASN A 350 -48.12 5.41 -2.26
N SER A 351 -47.47 5.54 -3.41
CA SER A 351 -47.32 4.45 -4.36
C SER A 351 -46.15 4.69 -5.30
N THR A 352 -45.52 3.60 -5.73
CA THR A 352 -44.57 3.63 -6.84
C THR A 352 -45.25 3.15 -8.12
N HIS A 353 -44.87 3.74 -9.25
CA HIS A 353 -45.38 3.35 -10.55
C HIS A 353 -44.25 3.12 -11.54
N ILE A 354 -44.38 2.10 -12.38
CA ILE A 354 -43.62 2.03 -13.63
C ILE A 354 -44.27 2.97 -14.63
N LEU A 355 -43.45 3.77 -15.28
CA LEU A 355 -43.81 4.56 -16.43
C LEU A 355 -43.29 3.86 -17.67
N SER A 356 -44.18 3.56 -18.62
CA SER A 356 -43.82 3.10 -19.95
C SER A 356 -44.09 4.20 -20.97
N ILE A 357 -43.13 4.42 -21.87
CA ILE A 357 -43.15 5.49 -22.85
C ILE A 357 -42.91 4.84 -24.21
N THR A 358 -43.82 5.09 -25.15
CA THR A 358 -43.64 4.77 -26.57
C THR A 358 -43.47 6.09 -27.31
N PRO A 359 -42.22 6.48 -27.61
CA PRO A 359 -41.91 7.70 -28.35
C PRO A 359 -42.57 7.72 -29.73
N ASP A 360 -43.16 8.86 -30.08
CA ASP A 360 -43.43 9.24 -31.46
C ASP A 360 -42.37 10.26 -31.87
N LEU A 361 -41.39 9.82 -32.67
CA LEU A 361 -40.27 10.66 -33.06
C LEU A 361 -40.65 11.76 -34.07
N LEU A 362 -41.77 11.60 -34.77
CA LEU A 362 -42.26 12.56 -35.76
C LEU A 362 -43.16 13.62 -35.13
N ASP A 363 -43.97 13.22 -34.15
CA ASP A 363 -44.76 14.12 -33.31
C ASP A 363 -44.55 13.80 -31.83
N PRO A 364 -43.51 14.35 -31.19
CA PRO A 364 -43.13 14.04 -29.80
C PRO A 364 -44.26 14.25 -28.79
N GLN A 365 -45.21 15.14 -29.10
CA GLN A 365 -46.37 15.44 -28.23
C GLN A 365 -47.47 14.36 -28.30
N SER A 366 -47.46 13.54 -29.35
CA SER A 366 -48.31 12.37 -29.55
C SER A 366 -47.71 11.07 -28.98
N SER A 367 -46.50 11.13 -28.41
CA SER A 367 -45.89 10.01 -27.68
C SER A 367 -46.85 9.47 -26.61
N ARG A 368 -46.93 8.14 -26.52
CA ARG A 368 -47.80 7.47 -25.54
C ARG A 368 -47.06 7.27 -24.24
N VAL A 369 -47.67 7.68 -23.14
CA VAL A 369 -47.13 7.54 -21.79
C VAL A 369 -48.17 6.83 -20.93
N ALA A 370 -47.86 5.62 -20.49
CA ALA A 370 -48.69 4.83 -19.59
C ALA A 370 -47.97 4.67 -18.24
N ALA A 371 -48.75 4.56 -17.16
CA ALA A 371 -48.21 4.34 -15.83
C ALA A 371 -49.00 3.26 -15.13
N ARG A 372 -48.29 2.37 -14.43
CA ARG A 372 -48.88 1.25 -13.69
C ARG A 372 -48.32 1.19 -12.29
N SER A 373 -49.20 1.04 -11.29
CA SER A 373 -48.78 0.89 -9.90
C SER A 373 -48.00 -0.40 -9.71
N LEU A 374 -46.94 -0.32 -8.91
CA LEU A 374 -46.21 -1.45 -8.38
C LEU A 374 -46.84 -1.90 -7.05
N SER A 375 -46.68 -3.18 -6.74
CA SER A 375 -46.94 -3.73 -5.40
C SER A 375 -45.96 -3.17 -4.36
N LEU A 376 -44.74 -2.83 -4.79
CA LEU A 376 -43.68 -2.23 -3.97
C LEU A 376 -43.94 -0.74 -3.69
N THR A 377 -43.68 -0.32 -2.46
CA THR A 377 -43.90 1.05 -1.99
C THR A 377 -42.72 1.97 -2.29
N ASN A 378 -41.49 1.48 -2.16
CA ASN A 378 -40.26 2.22 -2.39
C ASN A 378 -39.17 1.28 -2.95
N PRO A 379 -39.22 0.92 -4.24
CA PRO A 379 -38.15 0.13 -4.82
C PRO A 379 -36.84 0.93 -4.79
N ASP A 380 -35.83 0.35 -4.17
CA ASP A 380 -34.49 0.92 -4.06
C ASP A 380 -33.67 0.62 -5.32
N TYR A 381 -33.97 -0.49 -6.00
CA TYR A 381 -33.24 -0.94 -7.18
C TYR A 381 -34.18 -1.49 -8.26
N THR A 382 -33.84 -1.23 -9.52
CA THR A 382 -34.62 -1.69 -10.67
C THR A 382 -33.72 -2.05 -11.84
N ALA A 383 -34.14 -3.04 -12.60
CA ALA A 383 -33.45 -3.49 -13.80
C ALA A 383 -34.45 -3.90 -14.87
N ILE A 384 -34.01 -3.84 -16.13
CA ILE A 384 -34.75 -4.35 -17.27
C ILE A 384 -33.95 -5.45 -17.92
N THR A 385 -34.70 -6.46 -18.30
CA THR A 385 -34.27 -7.60 -19.09
C THR A 385 -35.05 -7.60 -20.40
N SER A 386 -34.77 -8.53 -21.31
CA SER A 386 -35.36 -8.53 -22.66
C SER A 386 -36.90 -8.46 -22.67
N ASP A 387 -37.56 -9.13 -21.72
CA ASP A 387 -39.01 -9.23 -21.61
C ASP A 387 -39.57 -8.77 -20.26
N SER A 388 -38.74 -8.45 -19.27
CA SER A 388 -39.19 -8.23 -17.90
C SER A 388 -38.52 -7.03 -17.22
N PHE A 389 -39.28 -6.29 -16.42
CA PHE A 389 -38.79 -5.31 -15.47
C PHE A 389 -38.77 -5.91 -14.07
N PHE A 390 -37.65 -5.77 -13.38
CA PHE A 390 -37.46 -6.18 -12.00
C PHE A 390 -37.33 -4.96 -11.10
N ALA A 391 -37.96 -5.04 -9.94
CA ALA A 391 -37.82 -4.04 -8.89
C ALA A 391 -37.72 -4.72 -7.53
N THR A 392 -36.93 -4.11 -6.63
CA THR A 392 -36.78 -4.60 -5.26
C THR A 392 -36.81 -3.48 -4.24
N GLU A 393 -37.36 -3.75 -3.07
CA GLU A 393 -37.51 -2.83 -1.94
C GLU A 393 -36.97 -3.48 -0.67
N TYR A 394 -36.09 -2.78 0.04
CA TYR A 394 -35.66 -3.14 1.38
C TYR A 394 -36.63 -2.58 2.42
N GLN A 395 -37.18 -3.46 3.25
CA GLN A 395 -38.06 -3.08 4.35
C GLN A 395 -37.31 -3.17 5.68
N SER A 396 -36.99 -2.00 6.24
CA SER A 396 -36.27 -1.89 7.52
C SER A 396 -36.97 -2.59 8.69
N ASP A 397 -38.30 -2.67 8.66
CA ASP A 397 -39.09 -3.26 9.75
C ASP A 397 -38.98 -4.79 9.79
N SER A 398 -38.71 -5.43 8.65
CA SER A 398 -38.58 -6.88 8.52
C SER A 398 -37.15 -7.34 8.22
N ASP A 399 -36.21 -6.40 8.03
CA ASP A 399 -34.83 -6.66 7.62
C ASP A 399 -34.76 -7.61 6.41
N ALA A 400 -35.59 -7.31 5.42
CA ALA A 400 -35.81 -8.19 4.29
C ALA A 400 -36.02 -7.41 2.99
N VAL A 401 -35.64 -8.06 1.89
CA VAL A 401 -35.88 -7.56 0.54
C VAL A 401 -37.04 -8.27 -0.11
N TYR A 402 -37.93 -7.46 -0.66
CA TYR A 402 -39.07 -7.89 -1.48
C TYR A 402 -38.81 -7.51 -2.91
N GLY A 403 -39.32 -8.30 -3.85
CA GLY A 403 -39.22 -7.95 -5.26
C GLY A 403 -40.44 -8.31 -6.08
N SER A 404 -40.48 -7.67 -7.25
CA SER A 404 -41.56 -7.75 -8.23
C SER A 404 -40.96 -7.92 -9.62
N ARG A 405 -41.54 -8.81 -10.42
CA ARG A 405 -41.23 -9.00 -11.84
C ARG A 405 -42.45 -8.66 -12.68
N ILE A 406 -42.26 -7.80 -13.67
CA ILE A 406 -43.31 -7.34 -14.58
C ILE A 406 -42.94 -7.67 -16.01
N ASP A 407 -43.82 -8.40 -16.67
CA ASP A 407 -43.77 -8.65 -18.11
C ASP A 407 -43.87 -7.32 -18.86
N LEU A 408 -42.92 -7.00 -19.72
CA LEU A 408 -42.87 -5.73 -20.43
C LEU A 408 -43.82 -5.66 -21.64
N ASP A 409 -44.20 -6.81 -22.18
CA ASP A 409 -45.09 -6.95 -23.33
C ASP A 409 -46.56 -6.77 -22.93
N SER A 410 -46.99 -7.52 -21.92
CA SER A 410 -48.33 -7.42 -21.33
C SER A 410 -48.45 -6.32 -20.28
N GLU A 411 -47.31 -5.78 -19.81
CA GLU A 411 -47.23 -4.86 -18.66
C GLU A 411 -47.88 -5.46 -17.41
N VAL A 412 -47.93 -6.79 -17.26
CA VAL A 412 -48.55 -7.49 -16.12
C VAL A 412 -47.47 -7.92 -15.12
N GLU A 413 -47.68 -7.64 -13.84
CA GLU A 413 -46.90 -8.19 -12.76
C GLU A 413 -47.14 -9.70 -12.71
N ILE A 414 -46.09 -10.46 -13.01
CA ILE A 414 -46.17 -11.92 -13.13
C ILE A 414 -45.84 -12.56 -11.79
N ASP A 415 -44.85 -12.02 -11.08
CA ASP A 415 -44.33 -12.60 -9.85
C ASP A 415 -44.10 -11.54 -8.77
N THR A 416 -44.41 -11.91 -7.54
CA THR A 416 -43.98 -11.20 -6.32
C THR A 416 -43.33 -12.23 -5.42
N TYR A 417 -42.16 -11.92 -4.87
CA TYR A 417 -41.44 -12.83 -4.00
C TYR A 417 -41.18 -12.21 -2.63
N GLY A 418 -41.27 -13.09 -1.63
CA GLY A 418 -41.17 -12.78 -0.21
C GLY A 418 -39.72 -12.57 0.25
N PRO A 419 -39.54 -12.39 1.57
CA PRO A 419 -38.32 -11.85 2.15
C PRO A 419 -37.10 -12.70 1.78
N ILE A 420 -36.24 -12.15 0.92
CA ILE A 420 -34.85 -12.61 0.78
C ILE A 420 -34.10 -11.99 1.95
N ALA A 421 -33.33 -12.80 2.70
CA ALA A 421 -32.64 -12.36 3.91
C ALA A 421 -31.77 -11.11 3.62
N ALA A 422 -32.01 -10.02 4.36
CA ALA A 422 -31.23 -8.78 4.48
C ALA A 422 -30.20 -8.49 3.37
N ALA A 423 -30.63 -8.25 2.12
CA ALA A 423 -29.66 -8.02 1.05
C ALA A 423 -30.06 -6.94 0.02
N GLU A 424 -29.32 -5.83 -0.06
CA GLU A 424 -29.54 -4.76 -1.06
C GLU A 424 -29.23 -5.28 -2.48
N LEU A 425 -30.21 -5.24 -3.40
CA LEU A 425 -30.01 -5.75 -4.76
C LEU A 425 -29.10 -4.81 -5.57
N SER A 426 -28.12 -5.30 -6.32
CA SER A 426 -27.21 -4.43 -7.10
C SER A 426 -27.43 -4.49 -8.63
N LEU A 427 -27.84 -5.63 -9.20
CA LEU A 427 -28.02 -5.75 -10.66
C LEU A 427 -28.94 -6.90 -11.06
N VAL A 428 -29.46 -6.87 -12.29
CA VAL A 428 -30.00 -8.02 -13.02
C VAL A 428 -29.29 -8.13 -14.37
N SER A 429 -28.79 -9.31 -14.73
CA SER A 429 -28.17 -9.57 -16.05
C SER A 429 -29.20 -9.50 -17.19
N LYS A 430 -28.79 -9.01 -18.36
CA LYS A 430 -29.54 -8.96 -19.63
C LYS A 430 -30.05 -10.32 -20.10
N ASN A 431 -29.46 -11.42 -19.64
CA ASN A 431 -29.88 -12.78 -19.98
C ASN A 431 -31.04 -13.28 -19.10
N ASN A 432 -31.66 -12.39 -18.31
CA ASN A 432 -32.86 -12.62 -17.51
C ASN A 432 -32.68 -13.61 -16.33
N GLN A 433 -31.44 -13.94 -15.94
CA GLN A 433 -31.22 -15.05 -15.01
C GLN A 433 -30.47 -14.72 -13.72
N LEU A 434 -29.70 -13.64 -13.60
CA LEU A 434 -28.89 -13.44 -12.40
C LEU A 434 -29.14 -12.09 -11.76
N PHE A 435 -29.15 -12.04 -10.44
CA PHE A 435 -29.15 -10.80 -9.69
C PHE A 435 -28.24 -10.86 -8.47
N GLY A 436 -27.55 -9.76 -8.16
CA GLY A 436 -26.70 -9.66 -6.97
C GLY A 436 -27.46 -9.06 -5.79
N SER A 437 -27.25 -9.58 -4.59
CA SER A 437 -27.81 -9.08 -3.34
C SER A 437 -26.70 -8.91 -2.31
N LEU A 438 -26.65 -7.78 -1.62
CA LEU A 438 -25.60 -7.46 -0.66
C LEU A 438 -26.05 -7.67 0.78
N LYS A 439 -25.60 -8.73 1.42
CA LYS A 439 -25.88 -9.00 2.83
C LYS A 439 -24.95 -8.19 3.74
N LYS A 440 -25.51 -7.28 4.54
CA LYS A 440 -24.74 -6.48 5.50
C LYS A 440 -24.60 -7.22 6.83
N ASN A 441 -23.37 -7.49 7.23
CA ASN A 441 -23.00 -7.91 8.60
C ASN A 441 -22.32 -6.75 9.34
N SER A 442 -22.17 -6.85 10.67
CA SER A 442 -21.60 -5.78 11.51
C SER A 442 -20.17 -5.34 11.16
N SER A 443 -19.46 -6.10 10.32
CA SER A 443 -18.05 -5.86 9.98
C SER A 443 -17.71 -6.12 8.51
N SER A 444 -18.66 -6.56 7.69
CA SER A 444 -18.45 -6.83 6.27
C SER A 444 -19.79 -6.82 5.54
N SER A 445 -19.77 -6.46 4.27
CA SER A 445 -20.86 -6.81 3.37
C SER A 445 -20.54 -8.16 2.70
N GLU A 446 -21.50 -8.85 2.13
CA GLU A 446 -21.28 -10.07 1.35
C GLU A 446 -22.16 -9.97 0.12
N LEU A 447 -21.55 -9.93 -1.08
CA LEU A 447 -22.32 -9.95 -2.31
C LEU A 447 -22.66 -11.41 -2.65
N THR A 448 -23.95 -11.74 -2.62
CA THR A 448 -24.49 -13.03 -3.06
C THR A 448 -25.09 -12.87 -4.44
N ILE A 449 -24.76 -13.75 -5.38
CA ILE A 449 -25.44 -13.80 -6.67
C ILE A 449 -26.55 -14.86 -6.61
N HIS A 450 -27.72 -14.49 -7.07
CA HIS A 450 -28.91 -15.33 -7.15
C HIS A 450 -29.28 -15.56 -8.61
N LYS A 451 -29.85 -16.72 -8.89
CA LYS A 451 -30.39 -17.09 -10.18
C LYS A 451 -31.92 -17.11 -10.16
N PHE A 452 -32.54 -16.55 -11.18
CA PHE A 452 -33.97 -16.65 -11.42
C PHE A 452 -34.25 -17.81 -12.38
N VAL A 453 -34.92 -18.85 -11.89
CA VAL A 453 -35.28 -20.07 -12.66
C VAL A 453 -36.71 -20.45 -12.32
N ASP A 454 -37.57 -20.60 -13.34
CA ASP A 454 -38.96 -21.09 -13.20
C ASP A 454 -39.77 -20.40 -12.09
N ASN A 455 -39.74 -19.06 -12.06
CA ASN A 455 -40.41 -18.21 -11.06
C ASN A 455 -39.90 -18.40 -9.61
N ASN A 456 -38.74 -19.03 -9.45
CA ASN A 456 -38.04 -19.14 -8.18
C ASN A 456 -36.69 -18.43 -8.23
N ILE A 457 -36.26 -18.02 -7.04
CA ILE A 457 -34.93 -17.50 -6.79
C ILE A 457 -34.12 -18.65 -6.19
N LEU A 458 -33.07 -19.03 -6.89
CA LEU A 458 -32.08 -20.00 -6.42
C LEU A 458 -30.82 -19.23 -6.07
N GLU A 459 -30.40 -19.30 -4.81
CA GLU A 459 -29.06 -18.83 -4.44
C GLU A 459 -28.03 -19.63 -5.25
N VAL A 460 -27.11 -18.95 -5.91
CA VAL A 460 -25.99 -19.64 -6.59
C VAL A 460 -25.00 -20.00 -5.48
N ASP A 461 -24.95 -21.29 -5.13
CA ASP A 461 -24.09 -21.83 -4.07
C ASP A 461 -22.63 -21.81 -4.52
N SER A 462 -22.04 -20.63 -4.46
CA SER A 462 -20.67 -20.44 -4.85
C SER A 462 -19.89 -20.04 -3.61
N ASP A 463 -19.38 -21.06 -2.91
CA ASP A 463 -18.35 -20.91 -1.88
C ASP A 463 -17.14 -20.05 -2.37
N ASN A 464 -17.01 -19.88 -3.70
CA ASN A 464 -15.99 -19.09 -4.38
C ASN A 464 -16.43 -17.65 -4.75
N LEU A 465 -17.72 -17.30 -4.69
CA LEU A 465 -18.23 -15.93 -4.96
C LEU A 465 -18.35 -15.09 -3.70
N LYS A 466 -17.56 -15.40 -2.67
CA LYS A 466 -17.29 -14.42 -1.62
C LYS A 466 -16.38 -13.35 -2.20
N ILE A 467 -16.97 -12.44 -2.99
CA ILE A 467 -16.42 -11.09 -3.16
C ILE A 467 -16.48 -10.47 -1.78
N THR A 468 -15.47 -10.79 -0.97
CA THR A 468 -15.33 -10.31 0.38
C THR A 468 -15.00 -8.84 0.23
N PRO A 469 -15.94 -7.92 0.48
CA PRO A 469 -15.71 -6.54 0.18
C PRO A 469 -14.68 -6.01 1.18
N ILE A 470 -13.57 -5.56 0.63
CA ILE A 470 -12.79 -4.50 1.24
C ILE A 470 -13.62 -3.23 1.00
N SER A 471 -14.47 -2.85 1.98
CA SER A 471 -15.31 -1.64 2.04
C SER A 471 -16.70 -1.66 1.36
N GLU A 472 -17.65 -0.87 1.89
CA GLU A 472 -19.00 -0.64 1.34
C GLU A 472 -19.00 -0.02 -0.07
N GLU A 473 -17.83 0.34 -0.60
CA GLU A 473 -17.68 1.07 -1.85
C GLU A 473 -17.65 0.15 -3.07
N CYS A 474 -17.47 -1.17 -2.91
CA CYS A 474 -17.33 -2.15 -4.02
C CYS A 474 -18.64 -2.82 -4.49
N ASN A 475 -19.80 -2.21 -4.24
CA ASN A 475 -21.09 -2.89 -4.37
C ASN A 475 -21.81 -2.66 -5.69
N ASP A 476 -21.39 -1.67 -6.49
CA ASP A 476 -22.03 -1.40 -7.77
C ASP A 476 -21.60 -2.46 -8.79
N LEU A 477 -22.56 -3.02 -9.51
CA LEU A 477 -22.30 -4.00 -10.56
C LEU A 477 -22.51 -3.38 -11.94
N ILE A 478 -21.71 -3.82 -12.91
CA ILE A 478 -21.75 -3.39 -14.32
C ILE A 478 -21.78 -4.66 -15.17
N GLU A 479 -22.66 -4.73 -16.15
CA GLU A 479 -22.71 -5.84 -17.10
C GLU A 479 -22.19 -5.40 -18.46
N ALA A 480 -21.31 -6.19 -19.03
CA ALA A 480 -20.93 -6.09 -20.43
C ALA A 480 -20.87 -7.49 -21.04
N GLY A 481 -21.84 -7.79 -21.92
CA GLY A 481 -21.92 -9.01 -22.71
C GLY A 481 -22.06 -10.25 -21.84
N GLU A 482 -21.11 -11.18 -21.91
CA GLU A 482 -21.10 -12.36 -21.04
C GLU A 482 -20.41 -12.11 -19.68
N TYR A 483 -20.07 -10.87 -19.33
CA TYR A 483 -19.36 -10.57 -18.09
C TYR A 483 -20.17 -9.65 -17.16
N ILE A 484 -20.06 -9.93 -15.86
CA ILE A 484 -20.47 -9.02 -14.78
C ILE A 484 -19.19 -8.55 -14.07
N PHE A 485 -19.13 -7.25 -13.82
CA PHE A 485 -18.06 -6.57 -13.11
C PHE A 485 -18.63 -5.98 -11.83
N ASN A 486 -17.86 -5.93 -10.74
CA ASN A 486 -18.12 -4.94 -9.69
C ASN A 486 -17.35 -3.65 -10.00
N ASN A 487 -17.71 -2.55 -9.36
CA ASN A 487 -17.02 -1.27 -9.49
C ASN A 487 -15.61 -1.30 -8.88
N CYS A 488 -15.22 -2.34 -8.15
CA CYS A 488 -13.82 -2.58 -7.78
C CYS A 488 -13.03 -3.37 -8.83
N GLY A 489 -13.68 -3.79 -9.91
CA GLY A 489 -13.07 -4.42 -11.07
C GLY A 489 -12.98 -5.95 -11.02
N ASP A 490 -13.58 -6.63 -10.05
CA ASP A 490 -13.71 -8.09 -10.08
C ASP A 490 -14.62 -8.51 -11.22
N ARG A 491 -14.31 -9.67 -11.82
CA ARG A 491 -14.94 -10.13 -13.06
C ARG A 491 -15.54 -11.53 -12.90
N LEU A 492 -16.75 -11.67 -13.39
CA LEU A 492 -17.48 -12.93 -13.46
C LEU A 492 -17.91 -13.18 -14.90
N LYS A 493 -17.60 -14.36 -15.42
CA LYS A 493 -18.06 -14.79 -16.74
C LYS A 493 -19.33 -15.63 -16.60
N LEU A 494 -20.36 -15.25 -17.33
CA LEU A 494 -21.65 -15.93 -17.38
C LEU A 494 -21.55 -17.16 -18.29
N SER A 495 -21.95 -18.32 -17.77
CA SER A 495 -22.10 -19.52 -18.60
C SER A 495 -23.36 -19.41 -19.46
N LEU A 496 -23.27 -19.91 -20.70
CA LEU A 496 -24.40 -20.00 -21.63
C LEU A 496 -25.42 -21.08 -21.24
N ASN A 497 -25.07 -22.01 -20.35
CA ASN A 497 -25.97 -23.05 -19.88
C ASN A 497 -26.70 -22.61 -18.61
N GLU A 498 -28.02 -22.79 -18.60
CA GLU A 498 -28.89 -22.47 -17.46
C GLU A 498 -28.59 -23.31 -16.20
N SER A 499 -27.78 -24.36 -16.30
CA SER A 499 -27.38 -25.22 -15.18
C SER A 499 -26.05 -24.84 -14.54
N ASP A 500 -25.24 -24.04 -15.21
CA ASP A 500 -23.83 -23.87 -14.84
C ASP A 500 -23.67 -22.60 -13.99
N GLU A 501 -22.79 -22.67 -13.00
CA GLU A 501 -22.42 -21.53 -12.16
C GLU A 501 -21.57 -20.53 -12.96
N PRO A 502 -21.59 -19.23 -12.62
CA PRO A 502 -20.68 -18.26 -13.20
C PRO A 502 -19.22 -18.62 -12.89
N ASP A 503 -18.34 -18.47 -13.88
CA ASP A 503 -16.90 -18.69 -13.70
C ASP A 503 -16.26 -17.39 -13.19
N VAL A 504 -15.56 -17.46 -12.05
CA VAL A 504 -14.70 -16.36 -11.59
C VAL A 504 -13.49 -16.27 -12.53
N VAL A 505 -13.25 -15.08 -13.08
CA VAL A 505 -12.11 -14.83 -13.97
C VAL A 505 -11.23 -13.70 -13.41
N ASP A 506 -10.04 -13.53 -13.96
CA ASP A 506 -9.10 -12.49 -13.52
C ASP A 506 -9.77 -11.11 -13.53
N SER A 507 -9.67 -10.38 -12.41
CA SER A 507 -10.14 -9.01 -12.25
C SER A 507 -9.53 -8.08 -13.31
N ILE A 508 -10.11 -6.88 -13.50
CA ILE A 508 -9.53 -5.89 -14.42
C ILE A 508 -8.08 -5.59 -14.00
N PRO A 509 -7.16 -5.39 -14.94
CA PRO A 509 -5.79 -5.04 -14.62
C PRO A 509 -5.73 -3.75 -13.83
N LYS A 510 -4.97 -3.76 -12.73
CA LYS A 510 -4.74 -2.59 -11.91
C LYS A 510 -3.43 -1.90 -12.31
N PRO A 511 -3.31 -0.57 -12.12
CA PRO A 511 -2.05 0.11 -12.40
C PRO A 511 -0.94 -0.43 -11.47
N PRO A 512 0.35 -0.36 -11.87
CA PRO A 512 1.45 -0.96 -11.10
C PRO A 512 1.62 -0.44 -9.66
N TRP A 513 1.08 0.75 -9.37
CA TRP A 513 1.12 1.37 -8.04
C TRP A 513 -0.11 1.06 -7.17
N TYR A 514 -1.09 0.30 -7.69
CA TYR A 514 -2.25 -0.12 -6.91
C TYR A 514 -1.81 -1.10 -5.83
N VAL A 515 -2.15 -0.80 -4.58
CA VAL A 515 -1.92 -1.69 -3.44
C VAL A 515 -3.26 -2.00 -2.80
N GLU A 516 -3.66 -3.27 -2.87
CA GLU A 516 -4.91 -3.75 -2.29
C GLU A 516 -4.95 -3.47 -0.78
N GLY A 517 -6.09 -2.94 -0.30
CA GLY A 517 -6.32 -2.68 1.12
C GLY A 517 -5.61 -1.45 1.71
N ASN A 518 -4.81 -0.71 0.93
CA ASN A 518 -4.22 0.53 1.41
C ASN A 518 -5.22 1.70 1.29
N SER A 519 -5.75 2.17 2.42
CA SER A 519 -6.71 3.29 2.48
C SER A 519 -6.16 4.63 2.01
N ASP A 520 -4.83 4.79 1.98
CA ASP A 520 -4.18 6.01 1.47
C ASP A 520 -4.30 6.09 -0.06
N TYR A 521 -4.57 4.97 -0.72
CA TYR A 521 -4.89 4.89 -2.15
C TYR A 521 -6.38 4.65 -2.33
N LEU A 522 -7.10 5.68 -2.78
CA LEU A 522 -8.50 5.52 -3.14
C LEU A 522 -8.57 4.62 -4.38
N ASN A 523 -9.27 3.49 -4.23
CA ASN A 523 -9.42 2.47 -5.25
C ASN A 523 -9.86 3.10 -6.58
N ARG A 524 -9.29 2.63 -7.70
CA ARG A 524 -9.88 2.93 -9.00
C ARG A 524 -11.23 2.24 -9.07
N GLU A 525 -12.28 3.05 -9.12
CA GLU A 525 -13.65 2.60 -9.27
C GLU A 525 -13.97 2.50 -10.76
N LEU A 526 -14.31 1.29 -11.21
CA LEU A 526 -14.85 1.04 -12.53
C LEU A 526 -16.25 1.68 -12.62
N LEU A 527 -16.41 2.59 -13.58
CA LEU A 527 -17.66 3.29 -13.85
C LEU A 527 -18.45 2.66 -14.99
N ASP A 528 -17.75 2.15 -16.01
CA ASP A 528 -18.39 1.59 -17.20
C ASP A 528 -17.44 0.67 -18.00
N VAL A 529 -18.02 -0.20 -18.83
CA VAL A 529 -17.30 -1.15 -19.67
C VAL A 529 -17.89 -1.16 -21.08
N SER A 530 -17.03 -1.12 -22.10
CA SER A 530 -17.45 -1.23 -23.50
C SER A 530 -16.60 -2.26 -24.26
N PHE A 531 -17.21 -3.00 -25.18
CA PHE A 531 -16.50 -3.98 -26.01
C PHE A 531 -15.73 -3.32 -27.14
N LEU A 532 -14.61 -3.93 -27.49
CA LEU A 532 -14.05 -3.76 -28.82
C LEU A 532 -14.98 -4.43 -29.84
N SER A 533 -15.21 -3.79 -30.98
CA SER A 533 -16.24 -4.15 -31.99
C SER A 533 -16.05 -5.53 -32.66
N ASP A 534 -15.08 -6.32 -32.21
CA ASP A 534 -14.71 -7.65 -32.63
C ASP A 534 -14.50 -8.65 -31.46
N GLU A 535 -14.96 -8.31 -30.25
CA GLU A 535 -14.77 -9.09 -29.01
C GLU A 535 -13.28 -9.35 -28.67
N SER A 536 -12.35 -8.60 -29.29
CA SER A 536 -10.91 -8.76 -29.06
C SER A 536 -10.42 -8.15 -27.75
N GLY A 537 -11.32 -7.62 -26.91
CA GLY A 537 -10.99 -6.97 -25.63
C GLY A 537 -12.03 -5.95 -25.16
N PHE A 538 -11.63 -5.08 -24.22
CA PHE A 538 -12.51 -4.13 -23.54
C PHE A 538 -11.89 -2.73 -23.43
N TYR A 539 -12.76 -1.73 -23.34
CA TYR A 539 -12.47 -0.44 -22.73
C TYR A 539 -13.07 -0.40 -21.32
N TYR A 540 -12.25 -0.09 -20.34
CA TYR A 540 -12.68 0.20 -18.97
C TYR A 540 -12.64 1.70 -18.75
N LEU A 541 -13.78 2.27 -18.34
CA LEU A 541 -13.83 3.63 -17.82
C LEU A 541 -13.70 3.56 -16.29
N GLU A 542 -12.63 4.11 -15.75
CA GLU A 542 -12.37 4.10 -14.31
C GLU A 542 -12.32 5.54 -13.78
N SER A 543 -12.79 5.75 -12.56
CA SER A 543 -12.50 6.94 -11.79
C SER A 543 -11.50 6.63 -10.69
N GLY A 544 -10.61 7.56 -10.40
CA GLY A 544 -9.66 7.45 -9.31
C GLY A 544 -9.54 8.77 -8.59
N ARG A 545 -9.48 8.72 -7.26
CA ARG A 545 -9.06 9.87 -6.46
C ARG A 545 -7.58 9.71 -6.17
N SER A 546 -6.81 10.75 -6.49
CA SER A 546 -5.42 10.81 -6.06
C SER A 546 -5.39 11.43 -4.66
N ALA A 547 -4.55 10.92 -3.75
CA ALA A 547 -4.32 11.54 -2.44
C ALA A 547 -3.94 13.04 -2.53
N PHE A 548 -3.45 13.47 -3.71
CA PHE A 548 -2.96 14.83 -3.98
C PHE A 548 -4.00 15.76 -4.60
N SER A 549 -5.21 15.26 -4.93
CA SER A 549 -6.24 16.05 -5.56
C SER A 549 -7.62 15.65 -5.05
N SER A 550 -8.34 16.61 -4.48
CA SER A 550 -9.77 16.44 -4.20
C SER A 550 -10.62 16.28 -5.47
N ARG A 551 -10.03 16.52 -6.66
CA ARG A 551 -10.69 16.27 -7.95
C ARG A 551 -10.44 14.85 -8.41
N LEU A 552 -11.53 14.17 -8.74
CA LEU A 552 -11.55 12.90 -9.44
C LEU A 552 -10.77 13.00 -10.75
N LYS A 553 -9.90 12.03 -11.00
CA LYS A 553 -9.32 11.75 -12.31
C LYS A 553 -10.09 10.59 -12.94
N TYR A 554 -10.20 10.60 -14.25
CA TYR A 554 -10.88 9.53 -14.99
C TYR A 554 -9.92 8.96 -16.03
N TYR A 555 -10.00 7.65 -16.20
CA TYR A 555 -9.10 6.85 -17.03
C TYR A 555 -9.92 6.05 -18.01
N ILE A 556 -9.37 5.87 -19.21
CA ILE A 556 -9.82 4.86 -20.16
C ILE A 556 -8.67 3.89 -20.35
N THR A 557 -8.91 2.64 -19.94
CA THR A 557 -7.95 1.54 -20.06
C THR A 557 -8.42 0.61 -21.16
N ARG A 558 -7.59 0.41 -22.19
CA ARG A 558 -7.82 -0.59 -23.25
C ARG A 558 -7.11 -1.87 -22.87
N VAL A 559 -7.83 -2.97 -22.89
CA VAL A 559 -7.27 -4.32 -22.72
C VAL A 559 -7.58 -5.18 -23.93
N ASP A 560 -6.72 -6.17 -24.18
CA ASP A 560 -6.98 -7.22 -25.17
C ASP A 560 -7.85 -8.35 -24.60
N GLY A 561 -8.12 -9.38 -25.42
CA GLY A 561 -8.97 -10.52 -25.05
C GLY A 561 -8.34 -11.44 -24.00
N SER A 562 -7.04 -11.27 -23.73
CA SER A 562 -6.35 -11.89 -22.61
C SER A 562 -6.35 -11.03 -21.34
N ASN A 563 -7.10 -9.92 -21.37
CA ASN A 563 -7.20 -8.95 -20.27
C ASN A 563 -5.85 -8.31 -19.93
N VAL A 564 -4.97 -8.09 -20.92
CA VAL A 564 -3.70 -7.38 -20.74
C VAL A 564 -3.86 -5.93 -21.19
N ILE A 565 -3.39 -4.98 -20.38
CA ILE A 565 -3.40 -3.54 -20.73
C ILE A 565 -2.56 -3.32 -21.99
N THR A 566 -3.19 -2.86 -23.07
CA THR A 566 -2.49 -2.43 -24.28
C THR A 566 -2.22 -0.93 -24.27
N ASN A 567 -3.18 -0.15 -23.76
CA ASN A 567 -3.10 1.31 -23.70
C ASN A 567 -3.91 1.84 -22.53
N GLU A 568 -3.54 3.03 -22.09
CA GLU A 568 -4.26 3.75 -21.05
C GLU A 568 -4.18 5.25 -21.30
N TYR A 569 -5.27 5.94 -20.99
CA TYR A 569 -5.43 7.37 -21.25
C TYR A 569 -6.14 8.07 -20.10
N PHE A 570 -5.82 9.34 -19.85
CA PHE A 570 -6.74 10.23 -19.16
C PHE A 570 -7.91 10.58 -20.06
N THR A 571 -9.10 10.73 -19.49
CA THR A 571 -10.25 11.25 -20.23
C THR A 571 -10.00 12.67 -20.73
N PRO A 572 -10.66 13.10 -21.81
CA PRO A 572 -10.48 14.43 -22.36
C PRO A 572 -10.73 15.58 -21.37
N ASN A 573 -9.90 16.62 -21.46
CA ASN A 573 -10.04 17.86 -20.67
C ASN A 573 -11.35 18.64 -20.90
N ALA A 574 -12.11 18.28 -21.93
CA ALA A 574 -13.44 18.81 -22.19
C ALA A 574 -14.46 18.42 -21.11
N LEU A 575 -14.22 17.30 -20.41
CA LEU A 575 -15.05 16.81 -19.31
C LEU A 575 -14.29 16.99 -17.99
N LEU A 576 -14.91 17.68 -17.03
CA LEU A 576 -14.44 17.79 -15.66
C LEU A 576 -14.82 16.56 -14.83
N GLU A 577 -16.05 16.08 -15.01
CA GLU A 577 -16.54 14.83 -14.42
C GLU A 577 -17.14 13.96 -15.52
N VAL A 578 -16.81 12.68 -15.52
CA VAL A 578 -17.34 11.69 -16.46
C VAL A 578 -18.31 10.79 -15.73
N TYR A 579 -19.49 10.57 -16.32
CA TYR A 579 -20.57 9.80 -15.71
C TYR A 579 -20.76 8.43 -16.35
N GLY A 580 -20.28 8.21 -17.57
CA GLY A 580 -20.30 6.91 -18.23
C GLY A 580 -19.73 6.95 -19.64
N MET A 581 -19.69 5.78 -20.27
CA MET A 581 -19.11 5.54 -21.59
C MET A 581 -20.02 4.62 -22.39
N PHE A 582 -20.19 4.86 -23.68
CA PHE A 582 -20.96 3.96 -24.55
C PHE A 582 -20.38 3.91 -25.96
N GLN A 583 -20.73 2.86 -26.69
CA GLN A 583 -20.42 2.71 -28.11
C GLN A 583 -21.69 3.02 -28.94
N ALA A 584 -21.58 3.98 -29.85
CA ALA A 584 -22.65 4.32 -30.78
C ALA A 584 -22.78 3.27 -31.91
N LYS A 585 -23.86 3.30 -32.70
CA LYS A 585 -24.07 2.33 -33.79
C LYS A 585 -22.98 2.35 -34.87
N ASP A 586 -22.36 3.51 -35.09
CA ASP A 586 -21.24 3.67 -36.01
C ASP A 586 -19.92 3.07 -35.47
N GLY A 587 -19.93 2.51 -34.26
CA GLY A 587 -18.78 1.93 -33.56
C GLY A 587 -17.96 2.94 -32.77
N SER A 588 -18.28 4.24 -32.85
CA SER A 588 -17.55 5.28 -32.12
C SER A 588 -17.82 5.22 -30.62
N ILE A 589 -16.77 5.46 -29.82
CA ILE A 589 -16.87 5.50 -28.36
C ILE A 589 -17.12 6.94 -27.91
N TRP A 590 -18.12 7.10 -27.05
CA TRP A 590 -18.51 8.39 -26.49
C TRP A 590 -18.42 8.36 -24.98
N LEU A 591 -17.99 9.49 -24.42
CA LEU A 591 -18.13 9.78 -23.00
C LEU A 591 -19.25 10.81 -22.80
N TYR A 592 -19.99 10.67 -21.70
CA TYR A 592 -20.90 11.70 -21.24
C TYR A 592 -20.57 12.15 -19.83
N GLY A 593 -20.74 13.43 -19.58
CA GLY A 593 -20.32 14.03 -18.32
C GLY A 593 -20.62 15.52 -18.28
N ILE A 594 -19.91 16.24 -17.43
CA ILE A 594 -20.02 17.69 -17.31
C ILE A 594 -18.69 18.39 -17.51
N ASP A 595 -18.74 19.60 -18.04
CA ASP A 595 -17.57 20.47 -18.14
C ASP A 595 -17.33 21.30 -16.87
N LYS A 596 -16.29 22.14 -16.90
CA LYS A 596 -15.95 23.07 -15.82
C LYS A 596 -17.03 24.10 -15.48
N TYR A 597 -18.02 24.28 -16.34
CA TYR A 597 -19.17 25.17 -16.15
C TYR A 597 -20.43 24.42 -15.70
N ARG A 598 -20.31 23.15 -15.30
CA ARG A 598 -21.46 22.29 -14.94
C ARG A 598 -22.47 22.20 -16.10
N SER A 599 -21.97 22.14 -17.32
CA SER A 599 -22.78 21.89 -18.51
C SER A 599 -22.55 20.45 -18.99
N GLY A 600 -23.64 19.73 -19.24
CA GLY A 600 -23.64 18.36 -19.73
C GLY A 600 -23.14 18.28 -21.17
N LYS A 601 -22.13 17.45 -21.39
CA LYS A 601 -21.44 17.28 -22.66
C LYS A 601 -21.35 15.81 -23.04
N LEU A 602 -21.32 15.59 -24.35
CA LEU A 602 -20.91 14.34 -24.98
C LEU A 602 -19.61 14.58 -25.72
N ALA A 603 -18.65 13.66 -25.57
CA ALA A 603 -17.36 13.73 -26.23
C ALA A 603 -17.11 12.44 -27.01
N LYS A 604 -17.03 12.55 -28.34
CA LYS A 604 -16.63 11.46 -29.24
C LYS A 604 -15.13 11.28 -29.16
N LEU A 605 -14.69 10.13 -28.68
CA LEU A 605 -13.27 9.87 -28.47
C LEU A 605 -12.57 9.65 -29.81
N LYS A 606 -11.40 10.30 -29.97
CA LYS A 606 -10.51 10.03 -31.09
C LYS A 606 -9.60 8.86 -30.73
N ILE A 607 -10.08 7.65 -31.01
CA ILE A 607 -9.31 6.44 -30.78
C ILE A 607 -8.94 5.87 -32.15
N ASP A 608 -7.65 5.70 -32.41
CA ASP A 608 -7.18 4.97 -33.59
C ASP A 608 -7.58 3.49 -33.38
N ILE A 609 -8.69 3.07 -34.01
CA ILE A 609 -9.21 1.70 -34.00
C ILE A 609 -8.30 0.80 -34.85
#